data_AF-A0A9D2HRF9-F1
#
_entry.id   AF-A0A9D2HRF9-F1
#
_cell.length_a   1.000
_cell.length_b   1.000
_cell.length_c   1.000
_cell.angle_alpha   90.00
_cell.angle_beta   90.00
_cell.angle_gamma   90.00
#
_symmetry.space_group_name_H-M   'P 1'
#
loop_
_entity.id
_entity.type
_entity.pdbx_description
1 polymer ?
#
loop_
_entity_poly.entity_id
_entity_poly.type
_entity_poly.pdbx_seq_one_letter_code
_entity_poly.pdbx_strand_id
1 'polypeptide(L)'
;MNRKLMLMTVAIIATATAQAQYVTYNHDSPKQNQITVMETGAGSLTPELYYWALHNKYKKSAAAKNKLGFRTTAGINLYNQTDEAESIDSALVSRAKIEALNVADRQADIAWLAEGDKINGQMERMKRNIDRILPAGGTPEDRERWTEYYHVFQCAIDATRDAYMPNAQRKKEYLRIYEDVVQQNEILVSYLAKRQNATLTSNLLNATSDRTLDKGSVIREAMSRWNESRLAVRGSQSGGSSGGDGEESVNR
;
A
#
# COMPACT_ATOMS: atom_id res chain seq x y z
N MET A 1 5.75 -8.02 -61.86
CA MET A 1 6.88 -7.19 -61.37
C MET A 1 7.15 -7.56 -59.91
N ASN A 2 8.36 -7.96 -59.55
CA ASN A 2 8.67 -8.43 -58.19
C ASN A 2 8.50 -7.32 -57.15
N ARG A 3 7.87 -7.61 -56.00
CA ARG A 3 7.53 -6.64 -54.95
C ARG A 3 8.73 -5.84 -54.44
N LYS A 4 9.93 -6.45 -54.42
CA LYS A 4 11.21 -5.80 -54.11
C LYS A 4 11.64 -4.77 -55.17
N LEU A 5 11.41 -5.08 -56.45
CA LEU A 5 11.73 -4.17 -57.55
C LEU A 5 10.82 -2.94 -57.52
N MET A 6 9.53 -3.15 -57.22
CA MET A 6 8.55 -2.06 -57.08
C MET A 6 8.90 -1.12 -55.91
N LEU A 7 9.30 -1.66 -54.76
CA LEU A 7 9.75 -0.88 -53.61
C LEU A 7 11.04 -0.10 -53.90
N MET A 8 12.00 -0.69 -54.60
CA MET A 8 13.22 0.02 -55.02
C MET A 8 12.93 1.13 -56.02
N THR A 9 12.04 0.91 -57.00
CA THR A 9 11.65 1.97 -57.94
C THR A 9 10.90 3.11 -57.25
N VAL A 10 10.02 2.82 -56.28
CA VAL A 10 9.33 3.85 -55.50
C VAL A 10 10.31 4.62 -54.61
N ALA A 11 11.29 3.95 -54.00
CA ALA A 11 12.32 4.61 -53.21
C ALA A 11 13.21 5.54 -54.07
N ILE A 12 13.61 5.10 -55.26
CA ILE A 12 14.42 5.91 -56.19
C ILE A 12 13.62 7.13 -56.69
N ILE A 13 12.34 6.95 -57.04
CA ILE A 13 11.46 8.05 -57.46
C ILE A 13 11.25 9.03 -56.30
N ALA A 14 11.02 8.55 -55.07
CA ALA A 14 10.88 9.40 -53.89
C ALA A 14 12.15 10.22 -53.60
N THR A 15 13.34 9.61 -53.74
CA THR A 15 14.62 10.32 -53.58
C THR A 15 14.86 11.35 -54.68
N ALA A 16 14.47 11.09 -55.93
CA ALA A 16 14.59 12.04 -57.02
C ALA A 16 13.62 13.23 -56.88
N THR A 17 12.40 13.01 -56.37
CA THR A 17 11.44 14.09 -56.10
C THR A 17 11.82 14.95 -54.89
N ALA A 18 12.55 14.40 -53.91
CA ALA A 18 13.06 15.15 -52.76
C ALA A 18 14.23 16.09 -53.10
N GLN A 19 14.90 15.89 -54.24
CA GLN A 19 15.97 16.77 -54.74
C GLN A 19 15.47 17.81 -55.78
N ALA A 20 14.17 17.85 -56.10
CA ALA A 20 13.65 18.75 -57.13
C ALA A 20 13.25 20.15 -56.61
N GLN A 21 13.36 20.39 -55.29
CA GLN A 21 13.08 21.70 -54.69
C GLN A 21 14.33 22.23 -53.97
N TYR A 22 15.32 22.65 -54.77
CA TYR A 22 16.34 23.57 -54.28
C TYR A 22 15.80 24.99 -54.34
N VAL A 23 16.00 25.77 -53.27
CA VAL A 23 15.78 27.22 -53.29
C VAL A 23 16.78 27.83 -54.27
N THR A 24 16.34 28.18 -55.48
CA THR A 24 17.20 28.91 -56.42
C THR A 24 17.19 30.39 -56.02
N TYR A 25 18.36 30.96 -55.71
CA TYR A 25 18.51 32.41 -55.44
C TYR A 25 18.28 33.31 -56.67
N ASN A 26 18.07 32.70 -57.83
CA ASN A 26 17.68 33.38 -59.06
C ASN A 26 16.24 33.87 -58.94
N HIS A 27 16.08 35.19 -58.83
CA HIS A 27 14.78 35.84 -58.80
C HIS A 27 14.54 36.59 -60.11
N ASP A 28 13.30 36.57 -60.58
CA ASP A 28 12.85 37.39 -61.70
C ASP A 28 12.66 38.83 -61.19
N SER A 29 13.54 39.75 -61.58
CA SER A 29 13.62 41.11 -61.00
C SER A 29 12.29 41.87 -61.03
N PRO A 30 11.49 41.84 -62.11
CA PRO A 30 10.14 42.40 -62.13
C PRO A 30 9.20 41.85 -61.06
N LYS A 31 9.21 40.54 -60.82
CA LYS A 31 8.35 39.90 -59.81
C LYS A 31 8.85 40.21 -58.40
N GLN A 32 10.16 40.20 -58.20
CA GLN A 32 10.75 40.62 -56.92
C GLN A 32 10.39 42.08 -56.61
N ASN A 33 10.46 42.99 -57.58
CA ASN A 33 10.09 44.40 -57.41
C ASN A 33 8.60 44.54 -57.09
N GLN A 34 7.73 43.78 -57.74
CA GLN A 34 6.31 43.77 -57.42
C GLN A 34 6.05 43.33 -55.97
N ILE A 35 6.70 42.25 -55.54
CA ILE A 35 6.62 41.76 -54.16
C ILE A 35 7.20 42.81 -53.19
N THR A 36 8.33 43.42 -53.54
CA THR A 36 9.00 44.42 -52.69
C THR A 36 8.11 45.64 -52.47
N VAL A 37 7.51 46.19 -53.53
CA VAL A 37 6.56 47.31 -53.40
C VAL A 37 5.34 46.90 -52.58
N MET A 38 4.83 45.68 -52.74
CA MET A 38 3.70 45.19 -51.94
C MET A 38 4.06 44.97 -50.46
N GLU A 39 5.24 44.47 -50.18
CA GLU A 39 5.67 44.09 -48.82
C GLU A 39 6.17 45.29 -48.03
N THR A 40 6.98 46.16 -48.64
CA THR A 40 7.67 47.27 -47.95
C THR A 40 7.27 48.65 -48.44
N GLY A 41 6.61 48.74 -49.59
CA GLY A 41 6.33 50.02 -50.26
C GLY A 41 7.54 50.61 -50.97
N ALA A 42 8.71 49.96 -50.92
CA ALA A 42 9.93 50.42 -51.55
C ALA A 42 10.06 49.91 -53.00
N GLY A 43 10.74 50.69 -53.83
CA GLY A 43 10.99 50.36 -55.23
C GLY A 43 9.88 50.81 -56.19
N SER A 44 9.90 50.26 -57.40
CA SER A 44 8.98 50.64 -58.49
C SER A 44 8.48 49.41 -59.24
N LEU A 45 7.23 49.47 -59.69
CA LEU A 45 6.64 48.40 -60.49
C LEU A 45 7.22 48.39 -61.91
N THR A 46 7.82 47.27 -62.31
CA THR A 46 8.46 47.08 -63.61
C THR A 46 7.80 45.94 -64.39
N PRO A 47 7.63 46.04 -65.73
CA PRO A 47 7.93 47.20 -66.57
C PRO A 47 6.96 48.36 -66.33
N GLU A 48 7.48 49.59 -66.30
CA GLU A 48 6.68 50.75 -65.89
C GLU A 48 5.51 51.04 -66.84
N LEU A 49 5.73 50.88 -68.16
CA LEU A 49 4.71 51.13 -69.18
C LEU A 49 3.50 50.19 -69.02
N TYR A 50 3.72 48.94 -68.67
CA TYR A 50 2.64 47.97 -68.41
C TYR A 50 1.76 48.43 -67.25
N TYR A 51 2.37 48.84 -66.13
CA TYR A 51 1.62 49.30 -64.97
C TYR A 51 0.98 50.67 -65.18
N TRP A 52 1.57 51.54 -66.00
CA TRP A 52 0.97 52.82 -66.36
C TRP A 52 -0.22 52.66 -67.31
N ALA A 53 -0.11 51.82 -68.33
CA ALA A 53 -1.16 51.64 -69.35
C ALA A 53 -2.34 50.81 -68.85
N LEU A 54 -2.07 49.70 -68.13
CA LEU A 54 -3.10 48.72 -67.78
C LEU A 54 -3.45 48.68 -66.27
N HIS A 55 -2.56 49.13 -65.39
CA HIS A 55 -2.71 48.98 -63.93
C HIS A 55 -2.45 50.28 -63.15
N ASN A 56 -2.82 51.44 -63.72
CA ASN A 56 -2.44 52.75 -63.19
C ASN A 56 -2.97 53.01 -61.76
N LYS A 57 -4.19 52.55 -61.45
CA LYS A 57 -4.78 52.64 -60.10
C LYS A 57 -3.97 51.85 -59.06
N TYR A 58 -3.50 50.66 -59.44
CA TYR A 58 -2.63 49.84 -58.60
C TYR A 58 -1.27 50.51 -58.43
N LYS A 59 -0.63 50.98 -59.52
CA LYS A 59 0.64 51.73 -59.49
C LYS A 59 0.61 52.90 -58.49
N LYS A 60 -0.48 53.67 -58.45
CA LYS A 60 -0.65 54.82 -57.55
C LYS A 60 -0.83 54.46 -56.08
N SER A 61 -1.32 53.27 -55.76
CA SER A 61 -1.72 52.89 -54.39
C SER A 61 -0.87 51.78 -53.78
N ALA A 62 -0.12 51.03 -54.58
CA ALA A 62 0.64 49.85 -54.14
C ALA A 62 1.63 50.17 -53.01
N ALA A 63 2.39 51.26 -53.15
CA ALA A 63 3.37 51.65 -52.13
C ALA A 63 2.70 52.10 -50.81
N ALA A 64 1.57 52.80 -50.88
CA ALA A 64 0.85 53.28 -49.71
C ALA A 64 0.07 52.18 -48.97
N LYS A 65 -0.38 51.14 -49.69
CA LYS A 65 -1.11 49.98 -49.15
C LYS A 65 -0.19 48.78 -48.90
N ASN A 66 1.08 49.03 -48.63
CA ASN A 66 2.05 47.96 -48.36
C ASN A 66 1.71 47.22 -47.05
N LYS A 67 2.30 46.02 -46.89
CA LYS A 67 2.04 45.16 -45.72
C LYS A 67 2.94 45.45 -44.53
N LEU A 68 3.96 46.29 -44.66
CA LEU A 68 4.99 46.49 -43.65
C LEU A 68 4.39 46.97 -42.32
N GLY A 69 3.46 47.93 -42.36
CA GLY A 69 2.81 48.44 -41.16
C GLY A 69 2.12 47.34 -40.35
N PHE A 70 1.38 46.45 -41.01
CA PHE A 70 0.73 45.31 -40.35
C PHE A 70 1.75 44.31 -39.79
N ARG A 71 2.86 44.06 -40.52
CA ARG A 71 3.94 43.18 -40.05
C ARG A 71 4.66 43.74 -38.84
N THR A 72 4.91 45.05 -38.80
CA THR A 72 5.54 45.73 -37.67
C THR A 72 4.63 45.67 -36.44
N THR A 73 3.35 46.00 -36.57
CA THR A 73 2.39 45.92 -35.45
C THR A 73 2.24 44.49 -34.93
N ALA A 74 2.11 43.51 -35.84
CA ALA A 74 2.07 42.09 -35.45
C ALA A 74 3.37 41.65 -34.77
N GLY A 75 4.53 42.08 -35.28
CA GLY A 75 5.84 41.80 -34.69
C GLY A 75 5.96 42.35 -33.26
N ILE A 76 5.56 43.60 -33.03
CA ILE A 76 5.55 44.22 -31.69
C ILE A 76 4.66 43.42 -30.72
N ASN A 77 3.47 43.01 -31.17
CA ASN A 77 2.58 42.20 -30.34
C ASN A 77 3.15 40.81 -30.03
N LEU A 78 3.88 40.20 -30.97
CA LEU A 78 4.52 38.91 -30.77
C LEU A 78 5.70 38.98 -29.79
N TYR A 79 6.46 40.07 -29.76
CA TYR A 79 7.56 40.24 -28.81
C TYR A 79 7.10 40.18 -27.35
N ASN A 80 5.91 40.71 -27.03
CA ASN A 80 5.39 40.60 -25.66
C ASN A 80 4.90 39.18 -25.33
N GLN A 81 4.58 38.38 -26.34
CA GLN A 81 4.09 37.01 -26.15
C GLN A 81 5.21 35.99 -25.93
N THR A 82 6.46 36.30 -26.31
CA THR A 82 7.58 35.36 -26.12
C THR A 82 7.85 35.11 -24.64
N ASP A 83 7.89 36.18 -23.85
CA ASP A 83 8.18 36.09 -22.41
C ASP A 83 7.04 35.38 -21.66
N GLU A 84 5.79 35.68 -22.03
CA GLU A 84 4.62 34.97 -21.51
C GLU A 84 4.65 33.49 -21.87
N ALA A 85 4.95 33.15 -23.13
CA ALA A 85 5.04 31.77 -23.59
C ALA A 85 6.15 30.99 -22.85
N GLU A 86 7.33 31.60 -22.64
CA GLU A 86 8.42 30.98 -21.87
C GLU A 86 8.04 30.78 -20.40
N SER A 87 7.34 31.75 -19.79
CA SER A 87 6.85 31.60 -18.41
C SER A 87 5.82 30.47 -18.27
N ILE A 88 4.93 30.32 -19.26
CA ILE A 88 3.93 29.25 -19.30
C ILE A 88 4.62 27.90 -19.49
N ASP A 89 5.58 27.81 -20.42
CA ASP A 89 6.34 26.58 -20.67
C ASP A 89 7.09 26.13 -19.41
N SER A 90 7.81 27.05 -18.76
CA SER A 90 8.50 26.80 -17.48
C SER A 90 7.53 26.30 -16.39
N ALA A 91 6.37 26.92 -16.26
CA ALA A 91 5.35 26.49 -15.32
C ALA A 91 4.80 25.09 -15.65
N LEU A 92 4.54 24.79 -16.92
CA LEU A 92 4.04 23.48 -17.35
C LEU A 92 5.09 22.37 -17.14
N VAL A 93 6.36 22.63 -17.47
CA VAL A 93 7.47 21.70 -17.23
C VAL A 93 7.63 21.43 -15.73
N SER A 94 7.54 22.46 -14.88
CA SER A 94 7.63 22.29 -13.43
C SER A 94 6.48 21.44 -12.87
N ARG A 95 5.25 21.64 -13.36
CA ARG A 95 4.07 20.84 -12.99
C ARG A 95 4.19 19.40 -13.47
N ALA A 96 4.61 19.20 -14.73
CA ALA A 96 4.82 17.88 -15.29
C ALA A 96 5.86 17.08 -14.47
N LYS A 97 6.92 17.74 -14.00
CA LYS A 97 7.91 17.13 -13.10
C LYS A 97 7.31 16.69 -11.77
N ILE A 98 6.49 17.53 -11.14
CA ILE A 98 5.81 17.20 -9.88
C ILE A 98 4.79 16.07 -10.10
N GLU A 99 4.05 16.10 -11.20
CA GLU A 99 3.07 15.07 -11.53
C GLU A 99 3.74 13.73 -11.81
N ALA A 100 4.84 13.71 -12.57
CA ALA A 100 5.64 12.50 -12.78
C ALA A 100 6.16 11.91 -11.46
N LEU A 101 6.61 12.76 -10.52
CA LEU A 101 7.02 12.33 -9.19
C LEU A 101 5.84 11.74 -8.38
N ASN A 102 4.67 12.38 -8.44
CA ASN A 102 3.48 11.88 -7.74
C ASN A 102 2.95 10.56 -8.33
N VAL A 103 3.04 10.40 -9.66
CA VAL A 103 2.70 9.14 -10.34
C VAL A 103 3.68 8.05 -9.92
N ALA A 104 4.99 8.35 -9.91
CA ALA A 104 6.02 7.42 -9.46
C ALA A 104 5.83 6.99 -7.99
N ASP A 105 5.51 7.93 -7.09
CA ASP A 105 5.24 7.63 -5.68
C ASP A 105 4.06 6.65 -5.53
N ARG A 106 2.98 6.84 -6.29
CA ARG A 106 1.80 5.96 -6.21
C ARG A 106 2.02 4.58 -6.82
N GLN A 107 2.90 4.50 -7.82
CA GLN A 107 3.16 3.26 -8.57
C GLN A 107 3.89 2.20 -7.74
N ALA A 108 4.80 2.63 -6.86
CA ALA A 108 5.56 1.72 -6.00
C ALA A 108 5.07 1.78 -4.56
N ASP A 109 4.80 0.62 -3.98
CA ASP A 109 4.46 0.50 -2.56
C ASP A 109 5.70 0.45 -1.66
N ILE A 110 6.33 1.63 -1.50
CA ILE A 110 7.49 1.79 -0.62
C ILE A 110 7.06 1.71 0.85
N ALA A 111 5.82 2.08 1.16
CA ALA A 111 5.29 1.99 2.53
C ALA A 111 5.23 0.53 3.03
N TRP A 112 4.84 -0.41 2.16
CA TRP A 112 4.81 -1.84 2.48
C TRP A 112 6.21 -2.40 2.71
N LEU A 113 7.21 -1.95 1.95
CA LEU A 113 8.61 -2.35 2.21
C LEU A 113 9.09 -1.95 3.61
N ALA A 114 8.54 -0.88 4.19
CA ALA A 114 8.92 -0.40 5.52
C ALA A 114 8.10 -1.03 6.67
N GLU A 115 6.80 -1.26 6.48
CA GLU A 115 5.88 -1.68 7.56
C GLU A 115 5.33 -3.11 7.38
N GLY A 116 5.44 -3.71 6.19
CA GLY A 116 4.84 -5.00 5.85
C GLY A 116 5.31 -6.15 6.72
N ASP A 117 6.61 -6.20 7.06
CA ASP A 117 7.16 -7.24 7.94
C ASP A 117 6.54 -7.23 9.34
N LYS A 118 6.26 -6.04 9.89
CA LYS A 118 5.64 -5.90 11.21
C LYS A 118 4.20 -6.39 11.19
N ILE A 119 3.44 -6.02 10.16
CA ILE A 119 2.05 -6.46 9.97
C ILE A 119 2.00 -7.97 9.78
N ASN A 120 2.81 -8.51 8.87
CA ASN A 120 2.91 -9.96 8.62
C ASN A 120 3.28 -10.71 9.91
N GLY A 121 4.22 -10.18 10.70
CA GLY A 121 4.58 -10.76 11.99
C GLY A 121 3.42 -10.84 12.98
N GLN A 122 2.56 -9.82 13.04
CA GLN A 122 1.38 -9.83 13.90
C GLN A 122 0.26 -10.72 13.35
N MET A 123 0.04 -10.72 12.04
CA MET A 123 -0.90 -11.62 11.36
C MET A 123 -0.53 -13.09 11.63
N GLU A 124 0.74 -13.44 11.53
CA GLU A 124 1.23 -14.78 11.84
C GLU A 124 1.07 -15.16 13.32
N ARG A 125 1.24 -14.20 14.25
CA ARG A 125 0.95 -14.42 15.67
C ARG A 125 -0.53 -14.66 15.91
N MET A 126 -1.40 -13.86 15.30
CA MET A 126 -2.84 -14.02 15.38
C MET A 126 -3.25 -15.39 14.84
N LYS A 127 -2.76 -15.79 13.67
CA LYS A 127 -3.01 -17.12 13.09
C LYS A 127 -2.61 -18.27 14.02
N ARG A 128 -1.42 -18.21 14.61
CA ARG A 128 -0.98 -19.22 15.61
C ARG A 128 -1.88 -19.25 16.85
N ASN A 129 -2.38 -18.09 17.29
CA ASN A 129 -3.31 -18.03 18.41
C ASN A 129 -4.70 -18.58 18.03
N ILE A 130 -5.16 -18.37 16.80
CA ILE A 130 -6.38 -18.98 16.26
C ILE A 130 -6.26 -20.50 16.26
N ASP A 131 -5.12 -21.04 15.81
CA ASP A 131 -4.87 -22.48 15.81
C ASP A 131 -4.82 -23.09 17.22
N ARG A 132 -4.59 -22.28 18.26
CA ARG A 132 -4.62 -22.71 19.68
C ARG A 132 -6.01 -22.75 20.29
N ILE A 133 -7.05 -22.27 19.61
CA ILE A 133 -8.42 -22.26 20.13
C ILE A 133 -8.91 -23.66 20.46
N LEU A 134 -8.77 -24.61 19.53
CA LEU A 134 -9.21 -25.99 19.72
C LEU A 134 -8.42 -26.70 20.85
N PRO A 135 -7.07 -26.67 20.88
CA PRO A 135 -6.30 -27.22 22.00
C PRO A 135 -6.61 -26.61 23.37
N ALA A 136 -7.01 -25.34 23.43
CA ALA A 136 -7.36 -24.67 24.68
C ALA A 136 -8.77 -25.04 25.21
N GLY A 137 -9.53 -25.86 24.48
CA GLY A 137 -10.90 -26.24 24.81
C GLY A 137 -11.97 -25.28 24.27
N GLY A 138 -11.64 -24.51 23.23
CA GLY A 138 -12.61 -23.74 22.44
C GLY A 138 -13.33 -24.59 21.39
N THR A 139 -14.38 -24.03 20.78
CA THR A 139 -15.18 -24.76 19.78
C THR A 139 -14.71 -24.49 18.34
N PRO A 140 -15.08 -25.33 17.36
CA PRO A 140 -14.85 -25.05 15.94
C PRO A 140 -15.45 -23.72 15.48
N GLU A 141 -16.63 -23.36 15.98
CA GLU A 141 -17.31 -22.10 15.64
C GLU A 141 -16.54 -20.88 16.13
N ASP A 142 -15.93 -20.96 17.34
CA ASP A 142 -15.06 -19.89 17.83
C ASP A 142 -13.85 -19.71 16.90
N ARG A 143 -13.24 -20.82 16.47
CA ARG A 143 -12.09 -20.79 15.56
C ARG A 143 -12.47 -20.17 14.22
N GLU A 144 -13.63 -20.55 13.67
CA GLU A 144 -14.14 -20.00 12.41
C GLU A 144 -14.36 -18.49 12.52
N ARG A 145 -15.04 -18.02 13.56
CA ARG A 145 -15.25 -16.59 13.81
C ARG A 145 -13.93 -15.80 13.90
N TRP A 146 -12.92 -16.32 14.59
CA TRP A 146 -11.61 -15.65 14.63
C TRP A 146 -10.85 -15.72 13.30
N THR A 147 -11.08 -16.77 12.50
CA THR A 147 -10.55 -16.89 11.14
C THR A 147 -11.19 -15.86 10.21
N GLU A 148 -12.47 -15.56 10.36
CA GLU A 148 -13.14 -14.47 9.63
C GLU A 148 -12.48 -13.11 9.94
N TYR A 149 -12.21 -12.79 11.21
CA TYR A 149 -11.49 -11.56 11.57
C TYR A 149 -10.09 -11.50 10.94
N TYR A 150 -9.37 -12.62 10.90
CA TYR A 150 -8.09 -12.70 10.19
C TYR A 150 -8.24 -12.38 8.69
N HIS A 151 -9.27 -12.90 8.04
CA HIS A 151 -9.55 -12.59 6.63
C HIS A 151 -9.96 -11.13 6.40
N VAL A 152 -10.66 -10.50 7.35
CA VAL A 152 -10.95 -9.05 7.28
C VAL A 152 -9.66 -8.24 7.26
N PHE A 153 -8.69 -8.56 8.12
CA PHE A 153 -7.40 -7.88 8.12
C PHE A 153 -6.59 -8.15 6.86
N GLN A 154 -6.61 -9.39 6.35
CA GLN A 154 -5.97 -9.73 5.08
C GLN A 154 -6.56 -8.91 3.92
N CYS A 155 -7.88 -8.82 3.86
CA CYS A 155 -8.58 -8.00 2.87
C CYS A 155 -8.23 -6.51 3.01
N ALA A 156 -8.12 -5.99 4.23
CA ALA A 156 -7.69 -4.61 4.45
C ALA A 156 -6.25 -4.34 3.96
N ILE A 157 -5.33 -5.30 4.17
CA ILE A 157 -3.96 -5.21 3.66
C ILE A 157 -3.96 -5.22 2.12
N ASP A 158 -4.67 -6.15 1.50
CA ASP A 158 -4.71 -6.25 0.04
C ASP A 158 -5.38 -5.01 -0.58
N ALA A 159 -6.48 -4.53 0.01
CA ALA A 159 -7.15 -3.31 -0.43
C ALA A 159 -6.25 -2.06 -0.31
N THR A 160 -5.42 -1.96 0.74
CA THR A 160 -4.48 -0.84 0.91
C THR A 160 -3.29 -0.91 -0.04
N ARG A 161 -2.86 -2.13 -0.41
CA ARG A 161 -1.83 -2.36 -1.44
C ARG A 161 -2.33 -1.98 -2.84
N ASP A 162 -3.56 -2.36 -3.16
CA ASP A 162 -4.16 -2.12 -4.49
C ASP A 162 -4.70 -0.69 -4.65
N ALA A 163 -4.93 0.04 -3.56
CA ALA A 163 -5.43 1.40 -3.61
C ALA A 163 -4.45 2.37 -4.29
N TYR A 164 -4.98 3.16 -5.23
CA TYR A 164 -4.26 4.27 -5.85
C TYR A 164 -4.19 5.47 -4.88
N MET A 165 -3.19 5.45 -3.99
CA MET A 165 -2.94 6.50 -3.01
C MET A 165 -1.44 6.79 -2.82
N PRO A 166 -1.06 8.00 -2.39
CA PRO A 166 0.33 8.33 -2.06
C PRO A 166 0.90 7.46 -0.93
N ASN A 167 2.22 7.19 -0.95
CA ASN A 167 2.86 6.33 0.05
C ASN A 167 2.71 6.85 1.48
N ALA A 168 2.67 8.18 1.66
CA ALA A 168 2.45 8.79 2.97
C ALA A 168 1.08 8.44 3.58
N GLN A 169 0.04 8.32 2.74
CA GLN A 169 -1.28 7.88 3.19
C GLN A 169 -1.29 6.38 3.43
N ARG A 170 -0.73 5.60 2.50
CA ARG A 170 -0.61 4.15 2.61
C ARG A 170 0.07 3.70 3.90
N LYS A 171 1.18 4.37 4.27
CA LYS A 171 1.87 4.12 5.55
C LYS A 171 0.96 4.34 6.77
N LYS A 172 0.11 5.37 6.75
CA LYS A 172 -0.83 5.62 7.86
C LYS A 172 -1.86 4.51 7.99
N GLU A 173 -2.39 4.03 6.87
CA GLU A 173 -3.35 2.92 6.88
C GLU A 173 -2.70 1.62 7.35
N TYR A 174 -1.47 1.33 6.93
CA TYR A 174 -0.71 0.19 7.44
C TYR A 174 -0.50 0.24 8.96
N LEU A 175 -0.17 1.41 9.52
CA LEU A 175 -0.03 1.57 10.96
C LEU A 175 -1.35 1.34 11.71
N ARG A 176 -2.47 1.80 11.14
CA ARG A 176 -3.81 1.53 11.72
C ARG A 176 -4.15 0.04 11.69
N ILE A 177 -3.93 -0.63 10.57
CA ILE A 177 -4.13 -2.09 10.46
C ILE A 177 -3.26 -2.82 11.48
N TYR A 178 -2.00 -2.40 11.62
CA TYR A 178 -1.09 -2.97 12.63
C TYR A 178 -1.66 -2.83 14.05
N GLU A 179 -2.11 -1.63 14.43
CA GLU A 179 -2.69 -1.36 15.75
C GLU A 179 -3.94 -2.22 15.98
N ASP A 180 -4.84 -2.30 15.00
CA ASP A 180 -6.08 -3.08 15.11
C ASP A 180 -5.80 -4.59 15.24
N VAL A 181 -4.85 -5.12 14.46
CA VAL A 181 -4.44 -6.53 14.56
C VAL A 181 -3.86 -6.83 15.94
N VAL A 182 -3.01 -5.92 16.47
CA VAL A 182 -2.44 -6.08 17.82
C VAL A 182 -3.54 -6.12 18.88
N GLN A 183 -4.48 -5.18 18.84
CA GLN A 183 -5.59 -5.12 19.79
C GLN A 183 -6.47 -6.38 19.72
N GLN A 184 -6.83 -6.83 18.52
CA GLN A 184 -7.62 -8.06 18.37
C GLN A 184 -6.85 -9.30 18.86
N ASN A 185 -5.54 -9.34 18.62
CA ASN A 185 -4.71 -10.45 19.09
C ASN A 185 -4.61 -10.47 20.63
N GLU A 186 -4.55 -9.32 21.30
CA GLU A 186 -4.59 -9.25 22.78
C GLU A 186 -5.91 -9.77 23.36
N ILE A 187 -7.04 -9.46 22.70
CA ILE A 187 -8.36 -9.99 23.07
C ILE A 187 -8.38 -11.51 22.89
N LEU A 188 -7.86 -12.02 21.78
CA LEU A 188 -7.78 -13.45 21.52
C LEU A 188 -6.90 -14.18 22.55
N VAL A 189 -5.75 -13.62 22.92
CA VAL A 189 -4.88 -14.20 23.97
C VAL A 189 -5.60 -14.25 25.31
N SER A 190 -6.30 -13.17 25.68
CA SER A 190 -7.10 -13.11 26.92
C SER A 190 -8.23 -14.16 26.91
N TYR A 191 -8.87 -14.35 25.75
CA TYR A 191 -9.86 -15.38 25.54
C TYR A 191 -9.29 -16.79 25.72
N LEU A 192 -8.15 -17.07 25.09
CA LEU A 192 -7.44 -18.36 25.20
C LEU A 192 -7.05 -18.68 26.64
N ALA A 193 -6.51 -17.71 27.38
CA ALA A 193 -6.13 -17.89 28.79
C ALA A 193 -7.34 -18.27 29.65
N LYS A 194 -8.48 -17.59 29.46
CA LYS A 194 -9.72 -17.91 30.17
C LYS A 194 -10.22 -19.33 29.84
N ARG A 195 -10.19 -19.71 28.57
CA ARG A 195 -10.59 -21.06 28.12
C ARG A 195 -9.68 -22.14 28.67
N GLN A 196 -8.37 -21.94 28.59
CA GLN A 196 -7.39 -22.89 29.12
C GLN A 196 -7.58 -23.08 30.64
N ASN A 197 -7.78 -22.00 31.40
CA ASN A 197 -8.05 -22.08 32.84
C ASN A 197 -9.36 -22.83 33.16
N ALA A 198 -10.41 -22.62 32.37
CA ALA A 198 -11.68 -23.33 32.53
C ALA A 198 -11.52 -24.83 32.24
N THR A 199 -10.81 -25.19 31.17
CA THR A 199 -10.49 -26.58 30.80
C THR A 199 -9.62 -27.27 31.85
N LEU A 200 -8.62 -26.56 32.41
CA LEU A 200 -7.82 -27.09 33.52
C LEU A 200 -8.67 -27.30 34.77
N THR A 201 -9.52 -26.34 35.11
CA THR A 201 -10.40 -26.44 36.28
C THR A 201 -11.40 -27.59 36.13
N SER A 202 -12.03 -27.76 34.96
CA SER A 202 -12.94 -28.88 34.71
C SER A 202 -12.22 -30.22 34.76
N ASN A 203 -11.01 -30.32 34.21
CA ASN A 203 -10.19 -31.53 34.32
C ASN A 203 -9.83 -31.85 35.78
N LEU A 204 -9.49 -30.85 36.59
CA LEU A 204 -9.20 -31.02 38.01
C LEU A 204 -10.46 -31.41 38.82
N LEU A 205 -11.63 -30.86 38.48
CA LEU A 205 -12.90 -31.23 39.12
C LEU A 205 -13.36 -32.64 38.72
N ASN A 206 -13.14 -33.03 37.47
CA ASN A 206 -13.46 -34.37 36.96
C ASN A 206 -12.44 -35.43 37.38
N ALA A 207 -11.25 -35.02 37.80
CA ALA A 207 -10.25 -35.92 38.38
C ALA A 207 -10.78 -36.49 39.69
N THR A 208 -11.54 -37.58 39.57
CA THR A 208 -11.96 -38.39 40.70
C THR A 208 -10.69 -38.95 41.33
N SER A 209 -10.40 -38.60 42.58
CA SER A 209 -9.38 -39.31 43.32
C SER A 209 -9.91 -40.70 43.60
N ASP A 210 -9.58 -41.68 42.77
CA ASP A 210 -9.73 -43.10 43.12
C ASP A 210 -8.66 -43.41 44.17
N ARG A 211 -8.92 -42.95 45.40
CA ARG A 211 -8.18 -43.41 46.55
C ARG A 211 -8.60 -44.86 46.74
N THR A 212 -7.79 -45.77 46.23
CA THR A 212 -7.84 -47.19 46.59
C THR A 212 -7.57 -47.28 48.09
N LEU A 213 -8.64 -47.15 48.89
CA LEU A 213 -8.59 -47.52 50.28
C LEU A 213 -8.32 -49.01 50.30
N ASP A 214 -7.13 -49.41 50.75
CA ASP A 214 -6.84 -50.80 51.06
C ASP A 214 -7.67 -51.19 52.27
N LYS A 215 -8.93 -51.54 51.99
CA LYS A 215 -9.90 -52.01 52.99
C LYS A 215 -9.31 -53.21 53.74
N GLY A 216 -8.43 -54.00 53.10
CA GLY A 216 -7.75 -55.13 53.71
C GLY A 216 -6.73 -54.75 54.78
N SER A 217 -5.89 -53.72 54.59
CA SER A 217 -5.02 -53.23 55.67
C SER A 217 -5.82 -52.53 56.75
N VAL A 218 -6.82 -51.71 56.41
CA VAL A 218 -7.66 -51.04 57.42
C VAL A 218 -8.40 -52.04 58.32
N ILE A 219 -8.94 -53.11 57.73
CA ILE A 219 -9.59 -54.18 58.50
C ILE A 219 -8.57 -54.96 59.34
N ARG A 220 -7.39 -55.27 58.80
CA ARG A 220 -6.32 -55.95 59.56
C ARG A 220 -5.82 -55.11 60.73
N GLU A 221 -5.61 -53.82 60.52
CA GLU A 221 -5.23 -52.84 61.55
C GLU A 221 -6.30 -52.77 62.66
N ALA A 222 -7.57 -52.65 62.29
CA ALA A 222 -8.69 -52.64 63.24
C ALA A 222 -8.79 -53.96 64.02
N MET A 223 -8.58 -55.10 63.35
CA MET A 223 -8.58 -56.42 63.99
C MET A 223 -7.38 -56.60 64.92
N SER A 224 -6.20 -56.08 64.55
CA SER A 224 -5.01 -56.08 65.42
C SER A 224 -5.25 -55.26 66.68
N ARG A 225 -5.80 -54.04 66.53
CA ARG A 225 -6.15 -53.16 67.67
C ARG A 225 -7.24 -53.77 68.57
N TRP A 226 -8.21 -54.49 68.01
CA TRP A 226 -9.20 -55.24 68.79
C TRP A 226 -8.54 -56.35 69.61
N ASN A 227 -7.66 -57.14 68.99
CA ASN A 227 -6.97 -58.23 69.67
C ASN A 227 -6.01 -57.72 70.75
N GLU A 228 -5.28 -56.64 70.49
CA GLU A 228 -4.46 -55.95 71.49
C GLU A 228 -5.29 -55.44 72.66
N SER A 229 -6.44 -54.81 72.41
CA SER A 229 -7.37 -54.37 73.46
C SER A 229 -7.90 -55.56 74.28
N ARG A 230 -8.22 -56.68 73.63
CA ARG A 230 -8.66 -57.90 74.31
C ARG A 230 -7.55 -58.51 75.17
N LEU A 231 -6.30 -58.47 74.69
CA LEU A 231 -5.13 -58.93 75.45
C LEU A 231 -4.82 -57.99 76.63
N ALA A 232 -4.96 -56.68 76.47
CA ALA A 232 -4.84 -55.70 77.54
C ALA A 232 -5.93 -55.87 78.62
N VAL A 233 -7.17 -56.15 78.23
CA VAL A 233 -8.28 -56.46 79.16
C VAL A 233 -8.05 -57.80 79.88
N ARG A 234 -7.45 -58.79 79.22
CA ARG A 234 -7.11 -60.09 79.84
C ARG A 234 -5.82 -60.05 80.68
N GLY A 235 -4.98 -59.02 80.49
CA GLY A 235 -3.81 -58.72 81.31
C GLY A 235 -4.15 -58.02 82.64
N SER A 236 -5.35 -57.46 82.78
CA SER A 236 -5.79 -56.74 83.99
C SER A 236 -6.43 -57.63 85.06
N GLN A 237 -6.06 -58.91 85.13
CA GLN A 237 -6.44 -59.78 86.24
C GLN A 237 -5.22 -60.50 86.83
N SER A 238 -4.34 -59.73 87.46
CA SER A 238 -3.32 -60.20 88.40
C SER A 238 -2.83 -59.06 89.30
N GLY A 239 -3.57 -58.85 90.39
CA GLY A 239 -3.26 -58.27 91.70
C GLY A 239 -2.05 -57.34 91.95
N GLY A 240 -2.32 -56.23 92.66
CA GLY A 240 -1.58 -55.90 93.89
C GLY A 240 -0.95 -54.50 94.03
N SER A 241 -1.75 -53.54 94.51
CA SER A 241 -1.47 -52.42 95.45
C SER A 241 -0.02 -51.97 95.78
N SER A 242 0.29 -50.68 95.56
CA SER A 242 0.34 -49.62 96.61
C SER A 242 1.40 -48.52 96.36
N GLY A 243 0.95 -47.26 96.32
CA GLY A 243 1.60 -46.14 97.02
C GLY A 243 2.40 -45.09 96.21
N GLY A 244 1.92 -43.84 96.24
CA GLY A 244 2.79 -42.68 96.49
C GLY A 244 2.84 -41.56 95.43
N ASP A 245 2.02 -40.54 95.68
CA ASP A 245 2.27 -39.08 95.57
C ASP A 245 2.77 -38.41 94.27
N GLY A 246 2.15 -37.27 93.96
CA GLY A 246 2.92 -36.10 93.51
C GLY A 246 2.40 -35.33 92.30
N GLU A 247 1.44 -34.44 92.55
CA GLU A 247 1.32 -33.10 91.99
C GLU A 247 0.62 -32.81 90.64
N GLU A 248 -0.16 -31.74 90.78
CA GLU A 248 -1.07 -31.03 89.91
C GLU A 248 -0.30 -30.03 89.02
N SER A 249 -0.67 -29.93 87.74
CA SER A 249 -0.58 -28.65 87.04
C SER A 249 -1.65 -28.57 85.95
N VAL A 250 -2.70 -27.81 86.24
CA VAL A 250 -3.73 -27.38 85.30
C VAL A 250 -3.21 -26.14 84.59
N ASN A 251 -2.95 -26.22 83.28
CA ASN A 251 -2.77 -25.03 82.46
C ASN A 251 -4.11 -24.63 81.83
N ARG A 252 -4.47 -23.37 82.08
CA ARG A 252 -5.57 -22.62 81.49
C ARG A 252 -5.12 -21.98 80.19
#